data_AF-A0A1E5E257-F1
#
_entry.id   AF-A0A1E5E257-F1
#
_cell.length_a   1.000
_cell.length_b   1.000
_cell.length_c   1.000
_cell.angle_alpha   90.00
_cell.angle_beta   90.00
_cell.angle_gamma   90.00
#
_symmetry.space_group_name_H-M   'P 1'
#
loop_
_entity.id
_entity.type
_entity.pdbx_description
1 polymer ?
#
loop_
_entity_poly.entity_id
_entity_poly.type
_entity_poly.pdbx_seq_one_letter_code
_entity_poly.pdbx_strand_id
1 'polypeptide(L)'
;MNDKTIVKRTGFMRIIFTLKHSYNGFKWMIKNEAAFQQELMLFIPLTALACYLDVSPVQSLCLILSMMFVLFAEMVNTAIEAVVDRIGLEYHDLSGLAKNIGSGIVTLSLLMSVMVWGVVLFQLWG
;
A
#
# COMPACT_ATOMS: atom_id res chain seq x y z
N MET A 1 -5.68 -36.58 1.62
CA MET A 1 -5.52 -35.13 1.82
C MET A 1 -4.66 -34.93 3.05
N ASN A 2 -3.47 -34.35 2.91
CA ASN A 2 -2.58 -34.09 4.04
C ASN A 2 -3.03 -32.77 4.68
N ASP A 3 -3.87 -32.87 5.70
CA ASP A 3 -4.34 -31.71 6.47
C ASP A 3 -3.15 -31.14 7.24
N LYS A 4 -2.50 -30.13 6.66
CA LYS A 4 -1.46 -29.36 7.33
C LYS A 4 -2.16 -28.57 8.43
N THR A 5 -2.26 -29.16 9.62
CA THR A 5 -2.70 -28.47 10.82
C THR A 5 -1.92 -27.18 10.96
N ILE A 6 -2.60 -26.03 10.82
CA ILE A 6 -1.97 -24.73 11.06
C ILE A 6 -1.74 -24.64 12.56
N VAL A 7 -0.57 -25.06 13.01
CA VAL A 7 -0.14 -24.91 14.39
C VAL A 7 -0.13 -23.42 14.70
N LYS A 8 -1.10 -22.96 15.48
CA LYS A 8 -1.24 -21.56 15.90
C LYS A 8 -0.11 -21.26 16.88
N ARG A 9 1.00 -20.70 16.38
CA ARG A 9 2.21 -20.42 17.16
C ARG A 9 1.94 -19.28 18.15
N THR A 10 2.32 -19.46 19.41
CA THR A 10 2.14 -18.48 20.50
C THR A 10 3.46 -17.78 20.87
N GLY A 11 3.37 -16.65 21.56
CA GLY A 11 4.53 -15.92 22.10
C GLY A 11 5.43 -15.22 21.07
N PHE A 12 6.70 -15.02 21.43
CA PHE A 12 7.71 -14.29 20.66
C PHE A 12 7.93 -14.86 19.25
N MET A 13 7.83 -16.19 19.11
CA MET A 13 7.93 -16.87 17.81
C MET A 13 6.84 -16.47 16.82
N ARG A 14 5.65 -16.05 17.30
CA ARG A 14 4.57 -15.52 16.43
C ARG A 14 4.96 -14.17 15.83
N ILE A 15 5.59 -13.30 16.61
CA ILE A 15 5.99 -11.95 16.17
C ILE A 15 7.05 -12.07 15.07
N ILE A 16 8.12 -12.84 15.31
CA ILE A 16 9.18 -13.06 14.31
C ILE A 16 8.61 -13.61 13.00
N PHE A 17 7.70 -14.58 13.09
CA PHE A 17 7.12 -15.19 11.91
C PHE A 17 6.19 -14.24 11.14
N THR A 18 5.43 -13.41 11.86
CA THR A 18 4.60 -12.36 11.26
C THR A 18 5.46 -11.33 10.53
N LEU A 19 6.55 -10.86 11.16
CA LEU A 19 7.52 -9.95 10.53
C LEU A 19 8.14 -10.56 9.28
N LYS A 20 8.51 -11.85 9.31
CA LYS A 20 9.04 -12.57 8.14
C LYS A 20 8.00 -12.63 7.01
N HIS A 21 6.74 -12.87 7.32
CA HIS A 21 5.67 -12.88 6.32
C HIS A 21 5.44 -11.49 5.72
N SER A 22 5.36 -10.45 6.55
CA SER A 22 5.26 -9.07 6.07
C SER A 22 6.43 -8.71 5.16
N TYR A 23 7.67 -9.03 5.57
CA TYR A 23 8.87 -8.81 4.76
C TYR A 23 8.79 -9.51 3.40
N ASN A 24 8.35 -10.78 3.36
CA ASN A 24 8.19 -11.50 2.10
C ASN A 24 7.15 -10.85 1.18
N GLY A 25 6.04 -10.35 1.74
CA GLY A 25 5.03 -9.59 1.01
C GLY A 25 5.61 -8.32 0.39
N PHE A 26 6.26 -7.47 1.19
CA PHE A 26 6.94 -6.27 0.69
C PHE A 26 7.99 -6.57 -0.38
N LYS A 27 8.83 -7.58 -0.15
CA LYS A 27 9.84 -8.00 -1.13
C LYS A 27 9.21 -8.45 -2.44
N TRP A 28 8.07 -9.12 -2.38
CA TRP A 28 7.34 -9.55 -3.57
C TRP A 28 6.76 -8.34 -4.32
N MET A 29 6.13 -7.38 -3.63
CA MET A 29 5.61 -6.15 -4.24
C MET A 29 6.73 -5.36 -4.95
N ILE A 30 7.85 -5.13 -4.26
CA ILE A 30 9.00 -4.41 -4.82
C ILE A 30 9.57 -5.11 -6.06
N LYS A 31 9.44 -6.43 -6.18
CA LYS A 31 10.00 -7.18 -7.30
C LYS A 31 9.03 -7.33 -8.47
N ASN A 32 7.74 -7.46 -8.22
CA ASN A 32 6.77 -7.90 -9.23
C ASN A 32 5.74 -6.83 -9.62
N GLU A 33 5.47 -5.83 -8.76
CA GLU A 33 4.44 -4.83 -9.02
C GLU A 33 5.02 -3.50 -9.47
N ALA A 34 4.88 -3.22 -10.77
CA ALA A 34 5.43 -2.00 -11.37
C ALA A 34 4.80 -0.73 -10.80
N ALA A 35 3.49 -0.73 -10.52
CA ALA A 35 2.80 0.40 -9.90
C ALA A 35 3.36 0.69 -8.50
N PHE A 36 3.48 -0.33 -7.65
CA PHE A 36 4.12 -0.20 -6.34
C PHE A 36 5.56 0.29 -6.42
N GLN A 37 6.35 -0.16 -7.39
CA GLN A 37 7.72 0.33 -7.62
C GLN A 37 7.74 1.83 -7.95
N GLN A 38 6.84 2.29 -8.82
CA GLN A 38 6.73 3.70 -9.19
C GLN A 38 6.32 4.56 -8.00
N GLU A 39 5.31 4.13 -7.25
CA GLU A 39 4.86 4.81 -6.04
C GLU A 39 5.96 4.87 -4.98
N LEU A 40 6.73 3.78 -4.81
CA LEU A 40 7.86 3.74 -3.88
C LEU A 40 8.99 4.68 -4.33
N MET A 41 9.24 4.77 -5.64
CA MET A 41 10.22 5.68 -6.21
C MET A 41 9.83 7.15 -6.00
N LEU A 42 8.53 7.46 -5.95
CA LEU A 42 8.02 8.80 -5.59
C LEU A 42 8.00 9.02 -4.06
N PHE A 43 7.66 7.99 -3.29
CA PHE A 43 7.58 8.05 -1.83
C PHE A 43 8.89 8.52 -1.19
N ILE A 44 10.03 7.99 -1.64
CA ILE A 44 11.35 8.29 -1.07
C ILE A 44 11.72 9.79 -1.19
N PRO A 45 11.79 10.40 -2.39
CA PRO A 45 12.12 11.82 -2.52
C PRO A 45 11.04 12.73 -1.94
N LEU A 46 9.75 12.37 -2.03
CA LEU A 46 8.67 13.19 -1.45
C LEU A 46 8.69 13.16 0.08
N THR A 47 9.10 12.06 0.70
CA THR A 47 9.34 12.00 2.15
C THR A 47 10.52 12.89 2.54
N ALA A 48 11.62 12.84 1.80
CA ALA A 48 12.76 13.73 2.04
C ALA A 48 12.37 15.21 1.90
N LEU A 49 11.57 15.55 0.88
CA LEU A 49 11.02 16.88 0.68
C LEU A 49 10.09 17.29 1.84
N ALA A 50 9.18 16.42 2.27
CA ALA A 50 8.27 16.70 3.40
C ALA A 50 9.02 16.98 4.71
N CYS A 51 10.18 16.35 4.92
CA CYS A 51 11.06 16.64 6.07
C CYS A 51 11.88 17.92 5.90
N TYR A 52 12.09 18.40 4.67
CA TYR A 52 12.88 19.58 4.35
C TYR A 52 12.05 20.88 4.33
N LEU A 53 10.76 20.80 3.99
CA LEU A 53 9.86 21.95 3.96
C LEU A 53 9.71 22.60 5.35
N ASP A 54 9.64 23.94 5.37
CA ASP A 54 9.39 24.72 6.59
C ASP A 54 7.91 24.69 6.98
N VAL A 55 7.45 23.51 7.38
CA VAL A 55 6.07 23.23 7.79
C VAL A 55 6.06 22.65 9.21
N SER A 56 4.91 22.71 9.87
CA SER A 56 4.79 22.13 11.20
C SER A 56 5.06 20.61 11.18
N PRO A 57 5.54 20.02 12.29
CA PRO A 57 5.77 18.58 12.38
C PRO A 57 4.51 17.74 12.03
N VAL A 58 3.32 18.26 12.36
CA VAL A 58 2.05 17.62 12.04
C VAL A 58 1.79 17.62 10.53
N GLN A 59 2.02 18.75 9.85
CA GLN A 59 1.87 18.82 8.39
C GLN A 59 2.87 17.90 7.68
N SER A 60 4.14 17.90 8.11
CA SER A 60 5.16 16.98 7.58
C SER A 60 4.73 15.52 7.76
N LEU A 61 4.24 15.15 8.94
CA LEU A 61 3.71 13.81 9.20
C LEU A 61 2.50 13.48 8.31
N CYS A 62 1.57 14.43 8.09
CA CYS A 62 0.43 14.23 7.19
C CYS A 62 0.88 13.97 5.74
N LEU A 63 1.88 14.69 5.24
CA LEU A 63 2.44 14.47 3.89
C LEU A 63 2.98 13.04 3.75
N ILE A 64 3.80 12.60 4.71
CA ILE A 64 4.41 11.27 4.73
C ILE A 64 3.34 10.18 4.84
N LEU A 65 2.40 10.33 5.78
CA LEU A 65 1.32 9.36 5.98
C LEU A 65 0.40 9.24 4.76
N SER A 66 0.14 10.34 4.05
CA SER A 66 -0.67 10.31 2.83
C SER A 66 -0.02 9.47 1.73
N MET A 67 1.32 9.57 1.57
CA MET A 67 2.06 8.77 0.60
C MET A 67 2.22 7.31 1.07
N MET A 68 2.40 7.07 2.37
CA MET A 68 2.37 5.70 2.93
C MET A 68 1.01 5.03 2.70
N PHE A 69 -0.09 5.80 2.74
CA PHE A 69 -1.42 5.28 2.47
C PHE A 69 -1.61 4.87 1.00
N VAL A 70 -0.94 5.54 0.06
CA VAL A 70 -0.89 5.13 -1.35
C VAL A 70 -0.25 3.74 -1.50
N LEU A 71 0.94 3.55 -0.92
CA LEU A 71 1.61 2.24 -0.92
C LEU A 71 0.77 1.14 -0.26
N PHE A 72 0.06 1.47 0.83
CA PHE A 72 -0.87 0.56 1.48
C PHE A 72 -2.03 0.17 0.56
N ALA A 73 -2.65 1.14 -0.10
CA ALA A 73 -3.75 0.91 -1.04
C ALA A 73 -3.33 0.00 -2.19
N GLU A 74 -2.13 0.20 -2.74
CA GLU A 74 -1.58 -0.64 -3.80
C GLU A 74 -1.33 -2.07 -3.32
N MET A 75 -0.79 -2.27 -2.12
CA MET A 75 -0.67 -3.60 -1.53
C MET A 75 -2.02 -4.30 -1.35
N VAL A 76 -3.08 -3.55 -1.01
CA VAL A 76 -4.44 -4.10 -0.91
C VAL A 76 -4.97 -4.46 -2.29
N ASN A 77 -4.79 -3.61 -3.30
CA ASN A 77 -5.18 -3.89 -4.68
C ASN A 77 -4.58 -5.20 -5.17
N THR A 78 -3.26 -5.35 -5.06
CA THR A 78 -2.56 -6.55 -5.51
C THR A 78 -2.95 -7.79 -4.69
N ALA A 79 -3.22 -7.64 -3.39
CA ALA A 79 -3.71 -8.75 -2.58
C ALA A 79 -5.09 -9.25 -3.05
N ILE A 80 -5.98 -8.33 -3.44
CA ILE A 80 -7.29 -8.67 -4.02
C ILE A 80 -7.10 -9.36 -5.37
N GLU A 81 -6.28 -8.80 -6.25
CA GLU A 81 -5.97 -9.39 -7.57
C GLU A 81 -5.43 -10.82 -7.43
N ALA A 82 -4.47 -11.04 -6.52
CA ALA A 82 -3.89 -12.36 -6.28
C ALA A 82 -4.93 -13.40 -5.80
N VAL A 83 -5.92 -12.97 -5.01
CA VAL A 83 -7.02 -13.84 -4.57
C VAL A 83 -7.99 -14.11 -5.71
N VAL A 84 -8.37 -13.08 -6.46
CA VAL A 84 -9.30 -13.18 -7.60
C VAL A 84 -8.71 -14.09 -8.69
N ASP A 85 -7.45 -13.88 -9.06
CA ASP A 85 -6.74 -14.64 -10.10
C ASP A 85 -6.55 -16.12 -9.72
N ARG A 86 -6.54 -16.44 -8.43
CA ARG A 86 -6.48 -17.83 -7.94
C ARG A 86 -7.82 -18.57 -8.13
N ILE A 87 -8.96 -17.88 -8.07
CA ILE A 87 -10.28 -18.53 -7.95
C ILE A 87 -10.82 -19.03 -9.30
N GLY A 88 -10.51 -18.40 -10.43
CA GLY A 88 -10.94 -18.94 -11.72
C GLY A 88 -10.46 -18.15 -12.95
N LEU A 89 -10.03 -18.90 -13.97
CA LEU A 89 -9.69 -18.38 -15.31
C LEU A 89 -10.94 -18.09 -16.16
N GLU A 90 -12.14 -18.46 -15.69
CA GLU A 90 -13.40 -18.15 -16.33
C GLU A 90 -13.86 -16.75 -15.89
N TYR A 91 -14.20 -15.90 -16.86
CA TYR A 91 -14.62 -14.53 -16.61
C TYR A 91 -15.94 -14.54 -15.82
N HIS A 92 -15.90 -14.08 -14.58
CA HIS A 92 -17.08 -13.93 -13.72
C HIS A 92 -17.26 -12.45 -13.39
N ASP A 93 -18.47 -11.92 -13.51
CA ASP A 93 -18.74 -10.48 -13.33
C ASP A 93 -18.26 -9.95 -11.96
N LEU A 94 -18.32 -10.79 -10.93
CA LEU A 94 -17.84 -10.49 -9.58
C LEU A 94 -16.31 -10.37 -9.49
N SER A 95 -15.57 -11.14 -10.29
CA SER A 95 -14.10 -11.05 -10.38
C SER A 95 -13.69 -9.72 -11.00
N GLY A 96 -14.39 -9.30 -12.07
CA GLY A 96 -14.20 -7.99 -12.68
C GLY A 96 -14.51 -6.85 -11.71
N LEU A 97 -15.63 -6.95 -10.98
CA LEU A 97 -16.01 -5.97 -9.97
C LEU A 97 -14.97 -5.84 -8.85
N ALA A 98 -14.46 -6.96 -8.33
CA ALA A 98 -13.44 -6.96 -7.28
C ALA A 98 -12.16 -6.23 -7.72
N LYS A 99 -11.69 -6.47 -8.95
CA LYS A 99 -10.53 -5.75 -9.53
C LYS A 99 -10.81 -4.26 -9.70
N ASN A 100 -11.99 -3.89 -10.19
CA ASN A 100 -12.38 -2.48 -10.33
C ASN A 100 -12.41 -1.76 -8.97
N ILE A 101 -12.90 -2.41 -7.92
CA ILE A 101 -12.89 -1.88 -6.56
C ILE A 101 -11.44 -1.73 -6.06
N GLY A 102 -10.59 -2.73 -6.30
CA GLY A 102 -9.15 -2.66 -5.98
C GLY A 102 -8.49 -1.42 -6.57
N SER A 103 -8.62 -1.21 -7.88
CA SER A 103 -8.06 -0.02 -8.55
C SER A 103 -8.71 1.29 -8.07
N GLY A 104 -9.99 1.24 -7.69
CA GLY A 104 -10.70 2.37 -7.07
C GLY A 104 -10.11 2.79 -5.71
N ILE A 105 -9.66 1.82 -4.90
CA ILE A 105 -8.99 2.09 -3.61
C ILE A 105 -7.67 2.86 -3.85
N VAL A 106 -6.88 2.46 -4.85
CA VAL A 106 -5.63 3.14 -5.23
C VAL A 106 -5.91 4.55 -5.76
N THR A 107 -6.93 4.70 -6.60
CA THR A 107 -7.31 6.02 -7.11
C THR A 107 -7.71 6.97 -5.97
N LEU A 108 -8.47 6.48 -4.99
CA LEU A 108 -8.88 7.28 -3.85
C LEU A 108 -7.68 7.67 -2.96
N SER A 109 -6.72 6.77 -2.74
CA SER A 109 -5.52 7.09 -1.95
C SER A 109 -4.64 8.13 -2.64
N LEU A 110 -4.51 8.07 -3.97
CA LEU A 110 -3.80 9.10 -4.77
C LEU A 110 -4.49 10.46 -4.66
N LEU A 111 -5.83 10.51 -4.78
CA LEU A 111 -6.59 11.76 -4.59
C LEU A 111 -6.39 12.33 -3.18
N MET A 112 -6.43 11.48 -2.15
CA MET A 112 -6.15 11.90 -0.77
C MET A 112 -4.75 12.50 -0.65
N SER A 113 -3.74 11.86 -1.24
CA SER A 113 -2.37 12.37 -1.20
C SER A 113 -2.25 13.72 -1.91
N VAL A 114 -2.82 13.86 -3.12
CA VAL A 114 -2.85 15.13 -3.86
C VAL A 114 -3.54 16.23 -3.06
N MET A 115 -4.66 15.94 -2.40
CA MET A 115 -5.37 16.93 -1.56
C MET A 115 -4.52 17.38 -0.37
N VAL A 116 -3.88 16.44 0.35
CA VAL A 116 -3.03 16.76 1.51
C VAL A 116 -1.83 17.60 1.08
N TRP A 117 -1.14 17.20 0.02
CA TRP A 117 -0.03 17.97 -0.54
C TRP A 117 -0.47 19.35 -1.04
N GLY A 118 -1.58 19.41 -1.77
CA GLY A 118 -2.13 20.65 -2.30
C GLY A 118 -2.45 21.67 -1.22
N VAL A 119 -3.09 21.25 -0.12
CA VAL A 119 -3.42 22.14 1.01
C VAL A 119 -2.16 22.64 1.71
N VAL A 120 -1.19 21.76 1.99
CA VAL A 120 0.03 22.15 2.70
C VAL A 120 0.90 23.08 1.85
N LEU A 121 1.07 22.78 0.56
CA LEU A 121 1.86 23.64 -0.34
C LEU A 121 1.17 24.97 -0.62
N PHE A 122 -0.17 24.98 -0.76
CA PHE A 122 -0.93 26.21 -0.88
C PHE A 122 -0.79 27.09 0.37
N GLN A 123 -0.80 26.51 1.56
CA GLN A 123 -0.56 27.27 2.80
C GLN A 123 0.88 27.80 2.89
N LEU A 124 1.87 27.07 2.35
CA LEU A 124 3.29 27.46 2.43
C LEU A 124 3.64 28.61 1.46
N TRP A 125 3.00 28.68 0.29
CA TRP A 125 3.36 29.60 -0.79
C TRP A 125 2.23 30.50 -1.30
N GLY A 126 1.00 30.28 -0.84
CA GLY A 126 -0.17 31.10 -1.18
C GLY A 126 -0.45 32.20 -0.17
#